data_AF-Q9N9X1-F1
#
_entry.id   AF-Q9N9X1-F1
#
_cell.length_a   1.000
_cell.length_b   1.000
_cell.length_c   1.000
_cell.angle_alpha   90.00
_cell.angle_beta   90.00
_cell.angle_gamma   90.00
#
_symmetry.space_group_name_H-M   'P 1'
#
loop_
_entity.id
_entity.type
_entity.pdbx_description
1 polymer ?
#
loop_
_entity_poly.entity_id
_entity_poly.type
_entity_poly.pdbx_seq_one_letter_code
_entity_poly.pdbx_strand_id
1 'polypeptide(L)'
;MATGSLTCYSFTHSPRSVPKRHQLHQRASPKQQRAVRGGGEKRMSDDPAVVQAEFLAKDVVEYLLNKEGMSVNGYTDVLPGHLRKVPRKERQCLHEPSFEQARRQIVCGCQCIMHQHGVEIEQICMKVDVGDEHLYSNVKEALATIWEEPKNWGRLVSLFVAAYYLCKRICDEEGEGSEKIDSVIGWLASFLKENAVPWVVERGGFAGVLYGTNIKPQAAGAAVEDCKSDYTKASLFVTALGLGAAVVVGTIIGR
;
A
#
# COMPACT_ATOMS: atom_id res chain seq x y z
N MET A 1 29.71 -6.73 63.01
CA MET A 1 31.11 -6.84 63.47
C MET A 1 31.95 -7.31 62.29
N ALA A 2 33.06 -6.60 62.05
CA ALA A 2 34.21 -6.83 61.14
C ALA A 2 33.93 -7.01 59.63
N THR A 3 34.29 -6.11 58.69
CA THR A 3 35.54 -5.43 58.30
C THR A 3 36.53 -6.25 57.45
N GLY A 4 36.89 -5.67 56.29
CA GLY A 4 38.22 -5.73 55.67
C GLY A 4 38.39 -6.74 54.52
N SER A 5 39.29 -6.56 53.56
CA SER A 5 40.08 -5.43 53.07
C SER A 5 40.79 -5.93 51.79
N LEU A 6 41.10 -5.00 50.88
CA LEU A 6 41.89 -5.15 49.66
C LEU A 6 43.29 -5.75 49.90
N THR A 7 43.83 -6.43 48.88
CA THR A 7 45.26 -6.31 48.51
C THR A 7 45.50 -6.62 47.03
N CYS A 8 46.22 -5.69 46.39
CA CYS A 8 46.80 -5.77 45.06
C CYS A 8 47.99 -6.74 45.03
N TYR A 9 48.26 -7.36 43.87
CA TYR A 9 49.61 -7.80 43.50
C TYR A 9 49.89 -7.45 42.04
N SER A 10 50.84 -6.53 41.86
CA SER A 10 51.50 -6.22 40.59
C SER A 10 52.68 -7.18 40.43
N PHE A 11 52.86 -7.75 39.23
CA PHE A 11 54.12 -8.39 38.85
C PHE A 11 54.60 -7.82 37.52
N THR A 12 55.75 -7.15 37.59
CA THR A 12 56.51 -6.62 36.47
C THR A 12 57.44 -7.70 35.93
N HIS A 13 57.53 -7.86 34.61
CA HIS A 13 58.78 -8.25 33.94
C HIS A 13 58.72 -7.86 32.46
N SER A 14 59.70 -7.06 32.05
CA SER A 14 60.02 -6.64 30.69
C SER A 14 61.17 -7.54 30.14
N PRO A 15 61.77 -7.27 28.97
CA PRO A 15 61.32 -7.64 27.63
C PRO A 15 62.29 -8.64 26.96
N ARG A 16 61.82 -9.42 25.97
CA ARG A 16 62.70 -10.14 25.03
C ARG A 16 62.64 -9.50 23.65
N SER A 17 63.82 -9.41 23.06
CA SER A 17 64.20 -8.66 21.88
C SER A 17 64.35 -9.53 20.62
N VAL A 18 64.38 -8.83 19.47
CA VAL A 18 65.00 -9.19 18.16
C VAL A 18 64.12 -10.00 17.17
N PRO A 19 64.20 -9.82 15.82
CA PRO A 19 64.94 -8.86 14.97
C PRO A 19 64.10 -8.06 13.93
N LYS A 20 64.68 -6.95 13.47
CA LYS A 20 64.39 -6.30 12.17
C LYS A 20 64.98 -7.14 11.03
N ARG A 21 64.21 -7.44 9.98
CA ARG A 21 64.75 -7.76 8.65
C ARG A 21 63.84 -7.26 7.53
N HIS A 22 64.43 -6.35 6.75
CA HIS A 22 64.23 -6.02 5.33
C HIS A 22 62.83 -5.64 4.82
N GLN A 23 62.74 -4.34 4.51
CA GLN A 23 61.90 -3.80 3.45
C GLN A 23 62.11 -4.59 2.15
N LEU A 24 61.03 -5.09 1.57
CA LEU A 24 60.91 -5.24 0.14
C LEU A 24 59.69 -4.43 -0.31
N HIS A 25 59.98 -3.36 -1.05
CA HIS A 25 59.01 -2.63 -1.83
C HIS A 25 58.28 -3.59 -2.77
N GLN A 26 56.97 -3.77 -2.56
CA GLN A 26 56.06 -4.11 -3.64
C GLN A 26 55.00 -3.02 -3.72
N ARG A 27 55.19 -2.11 -4.68
CA ARG A 27 54.17 -1.19 -5.17
C ARG A 27 53.01 -2.03 -5.70
N ALA A 28 51.93 -2.13 -4.91
CA ALA A 28 50.65 -2.60 -5.42
C ALA A 28 50.15 -1.58 -6.45
N SER A 29 49.91 -2.03 -7.68
CA SER A 29 49.42 -1.21 -8.79
C SER A 29 47.97 -0.77 -8.54
N PRO A 30 47.58 0.47 -8.89
CA PRO A 30 46.24 1.03 -8.62
C PRO A 30 45.18 0.57 -9.64
N LYS A 31 45.00 -0.76 -9.80
CA LYS A 31 43.98 -1.33 -10.69
C LYS A 31 43.07 -2.39 -10.06
N GLN A 32 43.13 -2.60 -8.75
CA GLN A 32 42.32 -3.62 -8.05
C GLN A 32 41.40 -3.09 -6.93
N GLN A 33 41.21 -1.77 -6.83
CA GLN A 33 40.24 -1.16 -5.91
C GLN A 33 38.91 -0.74 -6.58
N ARG A 34 38.58 -1.31 -7.74
CA ARG A 34 37.35 -1.00 -8.47
C ARG A 34 36.46 -2.23 -8.64
N ALA A 35 36.20 -2.94 -7.55
CA ALA A 35 35.26 -4.05 -7.53
C ALA A 35 34.63 -4.26 -6.15
N VAL A 36 34.38 -3.20 -5.37
CA VAL A 36 33.53 -3.28 -4.17
C VAL A 36 32.77 -1.95 -4.00
N ARG A 37 31.95 -1.59 -4.99
CA ARG A 37 30.94 -0.52 -4.85
C ARG A 37 29.90 -0.68 -5.94
N GLY A 38 29.01 -1.62 -5.72
CA GLY A 38 27.91 -1.93 -6.65
C GLY A 38 26.79 -2.72 -5.99
N GLY A 39 26.66 -2.66 -4.66
CA GLY A 39 25.41 -2.98 -4.00
C GLY A 39 24.65 -1.67 -3.86
N GLY A 40 24.02 -1.21 -4.94
CA GLY A 40 23.00 -0.19 -4.79
C GLY A 40 21.89 -0.82 -3.97
N GLU A 41 21.72 -0.41 -2.71
CA GLU A 41 20.44 -0.58 -2.04
C GLU A 41 19.41 0.00 -3.00
N LYS A 42 18.67 -0.89 -3.66
CA LYS A 42 17.54 -0.51 -4.49
C LYS A 42 16.58 0.15 -3.52
N ARG A 43 16.53 1.48 -3.55
CA ARG A 43 15.67 2.23 -2.63
C ARG A 43 14.27 1.70 -2.86
N MET A 44 13.50 1.51 -1.79
CA MET A 44 12.10 1.09 -1.90
C MET A 44 11.28 2.02 -2.81
N SER A 45 11.77 3.24 -3.07
CA SER A 45 11.25 4.19 -4.07
C SER A 45 11.29 3.69 -5.52
N ASP A 46 12.09 2.67 -5.83
CA ASP A 46 12.32 2.18 -7.19
C ASP A 46 11.53 0.88 -7.47
N ASP A 47 10.67 0.46 -6.53
CA ASP A 47 9.80 -0.69 -6.71
C ASP A 47 8.57 -0.30 -7.57
N PRO A 48 8.26 -1.05 -8.64
CA PRO A 48 7.06 -0.84 -9.46
C PRO A 48 5.77 -0.73 -8.64
N ALA A 49 5.66 -1.47 -7.53
CA ALA A 49 4.48 -1.46 -6.67
C ALA A 49 4.23 -0.08 -6.04
N VAL A 50 5.27 0.72 -5.80
CA VAL A 50 5.10 2.09 -5.27
C VAL A 50 4.44 3.00 -6.30
N VAL A 51 4.92 2.97 -7.54
CA VAL A 51 4.34 3.76 -8.65
C VAL A 51 2.92 3.31 -8.96
N GLN A 52 2.68 1.99 -8.92
CA GLN A 52 1.36 1.40 -9.10
C GLN A 52 0.39 1.80 -7.97
N ALA A 53 0.82 1.82 -6.71
CA ALA A 53 -0.02 2.23 -5.57
C ALA A 53 -0.46 3.70 -5.69
N GLU A 54 0.47 4.59 -6.04
CA GLU A 54 0.18 6.02 -6.24
C GLU A 54 -0.78 6.24 -7.42
N PHE A 55 -0.58 5.50 -8.52
CA PHE A 55 -1.51 5.52 -9.65
C PHE A 55 -2.90 5.03 -9.24
N LEU A 56 -3.00 3.87 -8.57
CA LEU A 56 -4.28 3.30 -8.13
C LEU A 56 -5.02 4.22 -7.17
N ALA A 57 -4.32 4.85 -6.22
CA ALA A 57 -4.95 5.74 -5.24
C ALA A 57 -5.72 6.86 -5.93
N LYS A 58 -5.13 7.48 -6.95
CA LYS A 58 -5.80 8.52 -7.73
C LYS A 58 -6.88 7.94 -8.65
N ASP A 59 -6.48 7.01 -9.53
CA ASP A 59 -7.33 6.52 -10.61
C ASP A 59 -8.61 5.85 -10.09
N VAL A 60 -8.51 5.01 -9.05
CA VAL A 60 -9.67 4.31 -8.49
C VAL A 60 -10.61 5.28 -7.79
N VAL A 61 -10.09 6.19 -6.95
CA VAL A 61 -10.94 7.12 -6.18
C VAL A 61 -11.65 8.10 -7.12
N GLU A 62 -10.94 8.68 -8.09
CA GLU A 62 -11.55 9.57 -9.08
C GLU A 62 -12.59 8.83 -9.94
N TYR A 63 -12.30 7.60 -10.37
CA TYR A 63 -13.28 6.79 -11.10
C TYR A 63 -14.57 6.60 -10.30
N LEU A 64 -14.47 6.28 -9.00
CA LEU A 64 -15.64 6.09 -8.14
C LEU A 64 -16.42 7.39 -7.90
N LEU A 65 -15.74 8.53 -7.73
CA LEU A 65 -16.39 9.83 -7.57
C LEU A 65 -17.13 10.25 -8.85
N ASN A 66 -16.48 10.13 -10.02
CA ASN A 66 -17.11 10.46 -11.31
C ASN A 66 -18.30 9.55 -11.64
N LYS A 67 -18.24 8.27 -11.25
CA LYS A 67 -19.36 7.35 -11.43
C LYS A 67 -20.63 7.80 -10.69
N GLU A 68 -20.48 8.51 -9.57
CA GLU A 68 -21.56 9.07 -8.77
C GLU A 68 -21.95 10.50 -9.20
N GLY A 69 -21.37 11.00 -10.29
CA GLY A 69 -21.67 12.33 -10.84
C GLY A 69 -20.88 13.47 -10.22
N MET A 70 -19.93 13.21 -9.33
CA MET A 70 -19.03 14.23 -8.78
C MET A 70 -17.88 14.49 -9.76
N SER A 71 -17.82 15.68 -10.32
CA SER A 71 -16.77 16.08 -11.27
C SER A 71 -15.55 16.64 -10.52
N VAL A 72 -14.85 15.78 -9.81
CA VAL A 72 -13.59 16.15 -9.16
C VAL A 72 -12.52 16.34 -10.23
N ASN A 73 -12.14 17.60 -10.47
CA ASN A 73 -11.07 18.04 -11.37
C ASN A 73 -11.01 17.28 -12.72
N GLY A 74 -11.99 17.55 -13.58
CA GLY A 74 -11.94 17.28 -15.03
C GLY A 74 -11.20 15.99 -15.38
N TYR A 75 -11.87 14.84 -15.21
CA TYR A 75 -11.39 13.52 -15.58
C TYR A 75 -10.83 13.57 -17.01
N THR A 76 -9.52 13.76 -17.10
CA THR A 76 -8.77 13.52 -18.31
C THR A 76 -8.01 12.24 -18.00
N ASP A 77 -7.98 11.28 -18.92
CA ASP A 77 -7.24 10.01 -18.87
C ASP A 77 -5.71 10.20 -18.76
N VAL A 78 -5.27 11.24 -18.06
CA VAL A 78 -3.91 11.74 -18.03
C VAL A 78 -3.42 11.56 -16.61
N LEU A 79 -2.38 10.74 -16.47
CA LEU A 79 -1.70 10.43 -15.21
C LEU A 79 -1.63 11.65 -14.27
N PRO A 80 -1.72 11.43 -12.94
CA PRO A 80 -1.51 12.46 -11.94
C PRO A 80 -0.34 13.38 -12.29
N GLY A 81 -0.49 14.69 -12.09
CA GLY A 81 0.55 15.67 -12.49
C GLY A 81 1.93 15.35 -11.92
N HIS A 82 2.02 14.73 -10.75
CA HIS A 82 3.27 14.23 -10.17
C HIS A 82 3.80 12.98 -10.89
N LEU A 83 2.95 12.02 -11.27
CA LEU A 83 3.34 10.87 -12.11
C LEU A 83 3.77 11.29 -13.53
N ARG A 84 3.35 12.45 -14.04
CA ARG A 84 3.92 12.98 -15.30
C ARG A 84 5.41 13.29 -15.18
N LYS A 85 5.86 13.67 -13.98
CA LYS A 85 7.28 13.93 -13.67
C LYS A 85 8.07 12.63 -13.44
N VAL A 86 7.38 11.52 -13.17
CA VAL A 86 8.02 10.19 -13.05
C VAL A 86 8.63 9.81 -14.41
N PRO A 87 9.92 9.44 -14.44
CA PRO A 87 10.61 9.02 -15.64
C PRO A 87 9.81 7.97 -16.42
N ARG A 88 9.79 8.09 -17.75
CA ARG A 88 9.02 7.19 -18.63
C ARG A 88 9.33 5.70 -18.40
N LYS A 89 10.56 5.40 -17.99
CA LYS A 89 11.01 4.03 -17.64
C LYS A 89 10.30 3.49 -16.39
N GLU A 90 10.09 4.32 -15.38
CA GLU A 90 9.41 3.94 -14.14
C GLU A 90 7.90 3.78 -14.34
N ARG A 91 7.32 4.48 -15.33
CA ARG A 91 5.90 4.31 -15.72
C ARG A 91 5.62 3.08 -16.58
N GLN A 92 6.64 2.35 -17.02
CA GLN A 92 6.43 1.16 -17.85
C GLN A 92 5.60 0.09 -17.14
N CYS A 93 5.72 0.00 -15.80
CA CYS A 93 4.95 -0.92 -14.97
C CYS A 93 3.43 -0.67 -14.98
N LEU A 94 2.99 0.54 -15.35
CA LEU A 94 1.57 0.88 -15.46
C LEU A 94 0.92 0.32 -16.73
N HIS A 95 1.73 -0.09 -17.72
CA HIS A 95 1.28 -0.66 -18.98
C HIS A 95 1.39 -2.20 -19.00
N GLU A 96 1.77 -2.82 -17.88
CA GLU A 96 1.81 -4.27 -17.78
C GLU A 96 0.39 -4.85 -17.84
N PRO A 97 0.12 -5.85 -18.71
CA PRO A 97 -1.22 -6.43 -18.84
C PRO A 97 -1.77 -7.01 -17.53
N SER A 98 -0.90 -7.58 -16.69
CA SER A 98 -1.24 -8.09 -15.36
C SER A 98 -1.67 -6.98 -14.41
N PHE A 99 -1.04 -5.81 -14.47
CA PHE A 99 -1.41 -4.66 -13.65
C PHE A 99 -2.74 -4.04 -14.11
N GLU A 100 -2.97 -3.93 -15.41
CA GLU A 100 -4.26 -3.46 -15.95
C GLU A 100 -5.42 -4.39 -15.54
N GLN A 101 -5.19 -5.70 -15.54
CA GLN A 101 -6.18 -6.66 -15.00
C GLN A 101 -6.38 -6.50 -13.50
N ALA A 102 -5.29 -6.32 -12.73
CA ALA A 102 -5.36 -6.09 -11.29
C ALA A 102 -6.16 -4.82 -10.95
N ARG A 103 -5.90 -3.73 -11.67
CA ARG A 103 -6.64 -2.46 -11.57
C ARG A 103 -8.14 -2.69 -11.77
N ARG A 104 -8.54 -3.38 -12.84
CA ARG A 104 -9.95 -3.71 -13.09
C ARG A 104 -10.56 -4.51 -11.95
N GLN A 105 -9.84 -5.51 -11.44
CA GLN A 105 -10.31 -6.29 -10.29
C GLN A 105 -10.44 -5.47 -9.01
N ILE A 106 -9.53 -4.52 -8.77
CA ILE A 106 -9.63 -3.59 -7.63
C ILE A 106 -10.87 -2.70 -7.76
N VAL A 107 -11.13 -2.14 -8.95
CA VAL A 107 -12.33 -1.32 -9.19
C VAL A 107 -13.62 -2.14 -9.01
N CYS A 108 -13.68 -3.34 -9.58
CA CYS A 108 -14.81 -4.26 -9.36
C CYS A 108 -14.96 -4.63 -7.88
N GLY A 109 -13.84 -4.87 -7.21
CA GLY A 109 -13.80 -5.16 -5.78
C GLY A 109 -14.34 -4.01 -4.94
N CYS A 110 -13.99 -2.77 -5.26
CA CYS A 110 -14.51 -1.59 -4.56
C CYS A 110 -16.03 -1.55 -4.63
N GLN A 111 -16.60 -1.80 -5.81
CA GLN A 111 -18.05 -1.84 -6.01
C GLN A 111 -18.71 -2.97 -5.20
N CYS A 112 -18.08 -4.14 -5.14
CA CYS A 112 -18.56 -5.26 -4.33
C CYS A 112 -18.52 -4.94 -2.83
N ILE A 113 -17.42 -4.34 -2.37
CA ILE A 113 -17.23 -3.94 -0.96
C ILE A 113 -18.21 -2.83 -0.58
N MET A 114 -18.44 -1.84 -1.44
CA MET A 114 -19.45 -0.81 -1.19
C MET A 114 -20.85 -1.41 -1.00
N HIS A 115 -21.19 -2.45 -1.76
CA HIS A 115 -22.48 -3.13 -1.63
C HIS A 115 -22.58 -4.00 -0.36
N GLN A 116 -21.51 -4.72 -0.01
CA GLN A 116 -21.52 -5.71 1.07
C GLN A 116 -21.16 -5.14 2.44
N HIS A 117 -20.29 -4.14 2.45
CA HIS A 117 -19.60 -3.62 3.64
C HIS A 117 -19.50 -2.08 3.63
N GLY A 118 -20.26 -1.41 2.76
CA GLY A 118 -20.18 0.03 2.59
C GLY A 118 -20.52 0.79 3.87
N VAL A 119 -21.53 0.33 4.60
CA VAL A 119 -22.02 0.97 5.82
C VAL A 119 -20.96 0.97 6.91
N GLU A 120 -20.26 -0.16 7.14
CA GLU A 120 -19.24 -0.26 8.17
C GLU A 120 -18.03 0.62 7.85
N ILE A 121 -17.61 0.68 6.57
CA ILE A 121 -16.51 1.54 6.14
C ILE A 121 -16.92 3.01 6.26
N GLU A 122 -18.12 3.37 5.82
CA GLU A 122 -18.65 4.72 5.94
C GLU A 122 -18.72 5.17 7.40
N GLN A 123 -19.15 4.29 8.32
CA GLN A 123 -19.15 4.59 9.75
C GLN A 123 -17.76 4.86 10.33
N ILE A 124 -16.72 4.19 9.84
CA ILE A 124 -15.33 4.51 10.21
C ILE A 124 -14.97 5.90 9.68
N CYS A 125 -15.30 6.20 8.43
CA CYS A 125 -15.03 7.49 7.80
C CYS A 125 -15.80 8.65 8.47
N MET A 126 -17.04 8.43 8.94
CA MET A 126 -17.86 9.43 9.61
C MET A 126 -17.22 9.98 10.89
N LYS A 127 -16.36 9.20 11.55
CA LYS A 127 -15.64 9.64 12.77
C LYS A 127 -14.53 10.65 12.47
N VAL A 128 -14.07 10.71 11.23
CA VAL A 128 -13.10 11.71 10.79
C VAL A 128 -13.85 13.03 10.66
N ASP A 129 -13.47 14.09 11.37
CA ASP A 129 -13.99 15.43 11.09
C ASP A 129 -13.20 16.03 9.91
N VAL A 130 -13.89 16.39 8.82
CA VAL A 130 -13.25 16.97 7.63
C VAL A 130 -12.84 18.43 7.82
N GLY A 131 -13.43 19.13 8.78
CA GLY A 131 -13.09 20.51 9.14
C GLY A 131 -11.88 20.63 10.07
N ASP A 132 -11.41 19.51 10.61
CA ASP A 132 -10.40 19.45 11.65
C ASP A 132 -8.99 19.85 11.17
N GLU A 133 -8.25 20.58 12.00
CA GLU A 133 -6.87 21.00 11.72
C GLU A 133 -5.91 19.80 11.60
N HIS A 134 -6.23 18.69 12.25
CA HIS A 134 -5.49 17.44 12.23
C HIS A 134 -6.10 16.39 11.28
N LEU A 135 -6.87 16.83 10.27
CA LEU A 135 -7.50 15.96 9.27
C LEU A 135 -6.57 14.87 8.72
N TYR A 136 -5.31 15.20 8.44
CA TYR A 136 -4.30 14.23 7.99
C TYR A 136 -4.16 13.03 8.94
N SER A 137 -4.01 13.30 10.23
CA SER A 137 -3.83 12.27 11.26
C SER A 137 -5.10 11.43 11.40
N ASN A 138 -6.27 12.07 11.38
CA ASN A 138 -7.56 11.41 11.52
C ASN A 138 -7.84 10.47 10.32
N VAL A 139 -7.51 10.91 9.10
CA VAL A 139 -7.59 10.06 7.89
C VAL A 139 -6.65 8.87 7.99
N LYS A 140 -5.40 9.08 8.43
CA LYS A 140 -4.46 7.97 8.63
C LYS A 140 -4.96 6.95 9.65
N GLU A 141 -5.55 7.39 10.75
CA GLU A 141 -6.08 6.50 11.77
C GLU A 141 -7.27 5.67 11.24
N ALA A 142 -8.16 6.28 10.46
CA ALA A 142 -9.24 5.57 9.79
C ALA A 142 -8.70 4.50 8.81
N LEU A 143 -7.70 4.84 7.99
CA LEU A 143 -7.05 3.88 7.09
C LEU A 143 -6.33 2.77 7.86
N ALA A 144 -5.67 3.10 8.98
CA ALA A 144 -5.00 2.14 9.84
C ALA A 144 -5.99 1.13 10.44
N THR A 145 -7.16 1.60 10.90
CA THR A 145 -8.25 0.76 11.43
C THR A 145 -8.72 -0.28 10.40
N ILE A 146 -8.82 0.13 9.14
CA ILE A 146 -9.19 -0.78 8.04
C ILE A 146 -8.06 -1.77 7.72
N TRP A 147 -6.80 -1.31 7.77
CA TRP A 147 -5.61 -2.11 7.46
C TRP A 147 -5.07 -2.93 8.64
N GLU A 148 -5.86 -3.13 9.70
CA GLU A 148 -5.50 -4.01 10.81
C GLU A 148 -5.32 -5.48 10.38
N GLU A 149 -4.61 -6.26 11.19
CA GLU A 149 -4.41 -7.69 10.93
C GLU A 149 -5.72 -8.49 11.13
N PRO A 150 -5.93 -9.61 10.41
CA PRO A 150 -5.07 -10.14 9.35
C PRO A 150 -5.22 -9.36 8.04
N LYS A 151 -4.09 -8.96 7.46
CA LYS A 151 -4.04 -8.29 6.15
C LYS A 151 -4.46 -9.22 5.02
N ASN A 152 -5.32 -8.72 4.14
CA ASN A 152 -5.80 -9.42 2.95
C ASN A 152 -6.17 -8.43 1.84
N TRP A 153 -6.41 -8.95 0.64
CA TRP A 153 -6.77 -8.13 -0.52
C TRP A 153 -8.08 -7.38 -0.34
N GLY A 154 -9.07 -7.93 0.38
CA GLY A 154 -10.32 -7.24 0.70
C GLY A 154 -10.09 -5.97 1.51
N ARG A 155 -9.33 -6.04 2.60
CA ARG A 155 -8.94 -4.86 3.39
C ARG A 155 -8.17 -3.84 2.54
N LEU A 156 -7.33 -4.29 1.60
CA LEU A 156 -6.59 -3.39 0.71
C LEU A 156 -7.57 -2.62 -0.18
N VAL A 157 -8.54 -3.33 -0.76
CA VAL A 157 -9.60 -2.73 -1.58
C VAL A 157 -10.47 -1.79 -0.74
N SER A 158 -10.77 -2.13 0.52
CA SER A 158 -11.51 -1.27 1.45
C SER A 158 -10.84 0.08 1.71
N LEU A 159 -9.51 0.19 1.61
CA LEU A 159 -8.81 1.48 1.75
C LEU A 159 -9.22 2.47 0.65
N PHE A 160 -9.42 2.00 -0.58
CA PHE A 160 -9.90 2.85 -1.68
C PHE A 160 -11.35 3.26 -1.48
N VAL A 161 -12.19 2.36 -0.96
CA VAL A 161 -13.58 2.66 -0.62
C VAL A 161 -13.67 3.70 0.50
N ALA A 162 -12.80 3.61 1.51
CA ALA A 162 -12.72 4.59 2.59
C ALA A 162 -12.31 5.97 2.10
N ALA A 163 -11.28 6.04 1.24
CA ALA A 163 -10.88 7.30 0.62
C ALA A 163 -12.00 7.89 -0.24
N TYR A 164 -12.73 7.06 -1.00
CA TYR A 164 -13.92 7.50 -1.74
C TYR A 164 -14.97 8.12 -0.82
N TYR A 165 -15.34 7.49 0.31
CA TYR A 165 -16.33 8.05 1.23
C TYR A 165 -15.88 9.37 1.86
N LEU A 166 -14.59 9.47 2.22
CA LEU A 166 -14.02 10.71 2.72
C LEU A 166 -14.09 11.83 1.67
N CYS A 167 -13.68 11.55 0.43
CA CYS A 167 -13.74 12.52 -0.67
C CYS A 167 -15.18 12.91 -1.02
N LYS A 168 -16.10 11.94 -1.07
CA LYS A 168 -17.52 12.20 -1.31
C LYS A 168 -18.09 13.16 -0.27
N ARG A 169 -17.82 12.91 1.00
CA ARG A 169 -18.27 13.79 2.08
C ARG A 169 -17.66 15.19 1.99
N ILE A 170 -16.38 15.30 1.63
CA ILE A 170 -15.75 16.60 1.34
C ILE A 170 -16.48 17.30 0.18
N CYS A 171 -16.84 16.60 -0.89
CA CYS A 171 -17.63 17.17 -1.98
C CYS A 171 -18.99 17.67 -1.48
N ASP A 172 -19.67 16.89 -0.64
CA ASP A 172 -20.99 17.22 -0.11
C ASP A 172 -20.94 18.43 0.86
N GLU A 173 -19.86 18.57 1.65
CA GLU A 173 -19.73 19.61 2.67
C GLU A 173 -19.04 20.89 2.18
N GLU A 174 -18.02 20.77 1.31
CA GLU A 174 -17.16 21.89 0.87
C GLU A 174 -17.17 22.13 -0.65
N GLY A 175 -17.75 21.22 -1.42
CA GLY A 175 -17.84 21.29 -2.88
C GLY A 175 -16.75 20.48 -3.61
N GLU A 176 -17.05 20.12 -4.87
CA GLU A 176 -16.24 19.24 -5.73
C GLU A 176 -14.82 19.76 -6.05
N GLY A 177 -14.56 21.04 -5.80
CA GLY A 177 -13.27 21.70 -6.03
C GLY A 177 -12.38 21.82 -4.81
N SER A 178 -12.72 21.20 -3.67
CA SER A 178 -11.94 21.31 -2.43
C SER A 178 -10.55 20.67 -2.59
N GLU A 179 -9.49 21.42 -2.24
CA GLU A 179 -8.10 20.93 -2.21
C GLU A 179 -7.91 19.77 -1.22
N LYS A 180 -8.86 19.57 -0.29
CA LYS A 180 -8.86 18.43 0.64
C LYS A 180 -9.06 17.11 -0.08
N ILE A 181 -9.74 17.08 -1.23
CA ILE A 181 -9.94 15.86 -2.02
C ILE A 181 -8.59 15.34 -2.54
N ASP A 182 -7.80 16.23 -3.16
CA ASP A 182 -6.45 15.91 -3.62
C ASP A 182 -5.54 15.50 -2.45
N SER A 183 -5.72 16.13 -1.29
CA SER A 183 -4.99 15.80 -0.07
C SER A 183 -5.29 14.38 0.42
N VAL A 184 -6.57 13.99 0.50
CA VAL A 184 -6.99 12.63 0.90
C VAL A 184 -6.43 11.57 -0.06
N ILE A 185 -6.49 11.81 -1.37
CA ILE A 185 -5.90 10.90 -2.38
C ILE A 185 -4.38 10.78 -2.18
N GLY A 186 -3.68 11.89 -1.95
CA GLY A 186 -2.24 11.89 -1.66
C GLY A 186 -1.88 11.17 -0.35
N TRP A 187 -2.73 11.30 0.67
CA TRP A 187 -2.55 10.59 1.94
C TRP A 187 -2.82 9.10 1.81
N LEU A 188 -3.81 8.68 1.01
CA LEU A 188 -4.02 7.28 0.66
C LEU A 188 -2.78 6.71 -0.06
N ALA A 189 -2.25 7.41 -1.06
CA ALA A 189 -1.04 6.98 -1.77
C ALA A 189 0.15 6.81 -0.82
N SER A 190 0.33 7.77 0.09
CA SER A 190 1.39 7.73 1.11
C SER A 190 1.18 6.55 2.08
N PHE A 191 -0.05 6.34 2.54
CA PHE A 191 -0.41 5.24 3.43
C PHE A 191 -0.18 3.88 2.77
N LEU A 192 -0.60 3.70 1.53
CA LEU A 192 -0.38 2.48 0.76
C LEU A 192 1.11 2.19 0.63
N LYS A 193 1.91 3.20 0.24
CA LYS A 193 3.36 3.08 0.11
C LYS A 193 4.04 2.67 1.41
N GLU A 194 3.64 3.26 2.54
CA GLU A 194 4.26 3.03 3.84
C GLU A 194 3.83 1.69 4.48
N ASN A 195 2.57 1.29 4.30
CA ASN A 195 1.97 0.21 5.12
C ASN A 195 1.50 -1.00 4.30
N ALA A 196 1.05 -0.80 3.06
CA ALA A 196 0.43 -1.85 2.26
C ALA A 196 1.37 -2.43 1.21
N VAL A 197 2.18 -1.59 0.56
CA VAL A 197 3.11 -2.00 -0.49
C VAL A 197 4.09 -3.09 -0.03
N PRO A 198 4.68 -3.05 1.18
CA PRO A 198 5.52 -4.16 1.64
C PRO A 198 4.81 -5.52 1.60
N TRP A 199 3.56 -5.58 2.08
CA TRP A 199 2.73 -6.79 2.06
C TRP A 199 2.32 -7.23 0.64
N VAL A 200 2.10 -6.25 -0.26
CA VAL A 200 1.79 -6.48 -1.68
C VAL A 200 3.00 -7.06 -2.42
N VAL A 201 4.20 -6.52 -2.17
CA VAL A 201 5.45 -7.00 -2.79
C VAL A 201 5.75 -8.43 -2.36
N GLU A 202 5.55 -8.77 -1.09
CA GLU A 202 5.65 -10.16 -0.60
C GLU A 202 4.74 -11.15 -1.35
N ARG A 203 3.67 -10.66 -1.98
CA ARG A 203 2.67 -11.44 -2.73
C ARG A 203 2.84 -11.32 -4.24
N GLY A 204 3.99 -10.83 -4.72
CA GLY A 204 4.29 -10.71 -6.14
C GLY A 204 3.72 -9.45 -6.80
N GLY A 205 3.44 -8.40 -6.02
CA GLY A 205 2.91 -7.14 -6.52
C GLY A 205 1.39 -7.11 -6.63
N PHE A 206 0.84 -6.03 -7.19
CA PHE A 206 -0.61 -5.85 -7.29
C PHE A 206 -1.30 -6.91 -8.16
N ALA A 207 -0.58 -7.53 -9.10
CA ALA A 207 -1.06 -8.69 -9.86
C ALA A 207 -1.47 -9.87 -8.95
N GLY A 208 -0.97 -9.93 -7.71
CA GLY A 208 -1.36 -10.92 -6.71
C GLY A 208 -2.86 -10.93 -6.39
N VAL A 209 -3.58 -9.81 -6.60
CA VAL A 209 -5.04 -9.75 -6.40
C VAL A 209 -5.80 -10.74 -7.30
N LEU A 210 -5.24 -11.05 -8.48
CA LEU A 210 -5.82 -11.98 -9.45
C LEU A 210 -5.80 -13.44 -8.96
N TYR A 211 -4.90 -13.76 -8.03
CA TYR A 211 -4.68 -15.13 -7.53
C TYR A 211 -5.14 -15.29 -6.08
N GLY A 212 -5.09 -14.21 -5.30
CA GLY A 212 -5.65 -14.16 -3.95
C GLY A 212 -7.18 -14.14 -3.94
N THR A 213 -7.80 -13.83 -5.09
CA THR A 213 -9.19 -14.11 -5.41
C THR A 213 -9.16 -15.35 -6.30
N ASN A 214 -9.84 -16.46 -5.97
CA ASN A 214 -9.92 -17.59 -6.93
C ASN A 214 -10.79 -17.19 -8.13
N ILE A 215 -10.22 -16.44 -9.05
CA ILE A 215 -10.82 -16.14 -10.35
C ILE A 215 -10.04 -16.99 -11.36
N LYS A 216 -10.65 -18.08 -11.82
CA LYS A 216 -10.21 -18.70 -13.07
C LYS A 216 -10.49 -17.69 -14.19
N PRO A 217 -9.48 -17.21 -14.93
CA PRO A 217 -9.75 -16.41 -16.11
C PRO A 217 -10.40 -17.33 -17.16
N GLN A 218 -11.67 -17.10 -17.48
CA GLN A 218 -12.24 -17.61 -18.71
C GLN A 218 -11.79 -16.68 -19.84
N ALA A 219 -11.37 -17.31 -20.93
CA ALA A 219 -10.60 -16.74 -22.03
C ALA A 219 -11.05 -15.35 -22.51
N ALA A 220 -10.06 -14.54 -22.87
CA ALA A 220 -10.23 -13.28 -23.56
C ALA A 220 -11.14 -13.43 -24.79
N GLY A 221 -12.26 -12.72 -24.78
CA GLY A 221 -13.15 -12.61 -25.93
C GLY A 221 -14.35 -11.73 -25.61
N ALA A 222 -14.46 -10.64 -26.36
CA ALA A 222 -15.61 -9.74 -26.50
C ALA A 222 -15.79 -8.61 -25.46
N ALA A 223 -15.87 -7.41 -26.06
CA ALA A 223 -16.45 -6.14 -25.65
C ALA A 223 -16.91 -5.96 -24.20
N VAL A 224 -16.46 -4.85 -23.62
CA VAL A 224 -17.05 -4.21 -22.45
C VAL A 224 -18.49 -3.80 -22.81
N GLU A 225 -19.45 -4.68 -22.54
CA GLU A 225 -20.85 -4.31 -22.41
C GLU A 225 -21.35 -4.78 -21.05
N ASP A 226 -21.91 -3.81 -20.32
CA ASP A 226 -22.72 -3.96 -19.12
C ASP A 226 -22.14 -4.80 -17.98
N CYS A 227 -21.44 -4.12 -17.06
CA CYS A 227 -21.17 -4.63 -15.71
C CYS A 227 -22.53 -4.72 -14.98
N LYS A 228 -23.27 -5.79 -15.24
CA LYS A 228 -24.53 -6.12 -14.55
C LYS A 228 -24.71 -7.62 -14.28
N SER A 229 -23.88 -8.50 -14.86
CA SER A 229 -24.21 -9.94 -14.94
C SER A 229 -23.21 -10.94 -14.32
N ASP A 230 -22.09 -10.53 -13.73
CA ASP A 230 -21.06 -11.48 -13.23
C ASP A 230 -20.73 -11.37 -11.73
N TYR A 231 -21.52 -10.63 -10.95
CA TYR A 231 -21.25 -10.41 -9.52
C TYR A 231 -21.44 -11.66 -8.65
N THR A 232 -22.16 -12.68 -9.13
CA THR A 232 -22.43 -13.89 -8.36
C THR A 232 -21.21 -14.79 -8.18
N LYS A 233 -20.12 -14.56 -8.94
CA LYS A 233 -18.88 -15.35 -8.85
C LYS A 233 -17.72 -14.61 -8.17
N ALA A 234 -17.87 -13.34 -7.82
CA ALA A 234 -16.89 -12.59 -7.00
C ALA A 234 -17.02 -12.93 -5.49
N SER A 235 -17.33 -14.19 -5.17
CA SER A 235 -17.64 -14.71 -3.83
C SER A 235 -16.42 -14.82 -2.89
N LEU A 236 -15.38 -13.98 -3.04
CA LEU A 236 -14.15 -14.07 -2.24
C LEU A 236 -13.64 -12.74 -1.69
N PHE A 237 -14.53 -11.77 -1.47
CA PHE A 237 -14.26 -10.66 -0.54
C PHE A 237 -14.70 -10.95 0.92
N VAL A 238 -15.28 -12.14 1.16
CA VAL A 238 -15.78 -12.52 2.48
C VAL A 238 -14.64 -12.98 3.37
N THR A 239 -13.98 -12.01 4.01
CA THR A 239 -13.59 -12.01 5.43
C THR A 239 -12.84 -10.71 5.66
N ALA A 240 -13.25 -9.95 6.67
CA ALA A 240 -12.43 -8.97 7.41
C ALA A 240 -12.84 -7.49 7.34
N LEU A 241 -14.11 -7.20 7.58
CA LEU A 241 -14.39 -6.20 8.61
C LEU A 241 -14.97 -6.94 9.81
N GLY A 242 -14.07 -7.55 10.59
CA GLY A 242 -14.39 -8.14 11.89
C GLY A 242 -14.63 -7.04 12.92
N LEU A 243 -15.55 -6.12 12.65
CA LEU A 243 -16.04 -5.12 13.58
C LEU A 243 -17.52 -5.42 13.87
N GLY A 244 -17.72 -6.51 14.62
CA GLY A 244 -18.88 -6.69 15.51
C GLY A 244 -20.24 -7.02 14.90
N ALA A 245 -20.52 -8.30 14.63
CA ALA A 245 -21.71 -8.99 15.13
C ALA A 245 -21.62 -10.49 14.80
N ALA A 246 -21.77 -11.33 15.82
CA ALA A 246 -22.08 -12.74 15.64
C ALA A 246 -23.46 -12.86 14.96
N VAL A 247 -23.50 -13.20 13.67
CA VAL A 247 -24.74 -13.71 13.06
C VAL A 247 -24.74 -15.21 13.22
N VAL A 248 -25.41 -15.67 14.27
CA VAL A 248 -25.90 -17.04 14.39
C VAL A 248 -26.83 -17.28 13.19
N VAL A 249 -26.38 -18.05 12.20
CA VAL A 249 -27.29 -18.60 11.18
C VAL A 249 -28.01 -19.78 11.82
N GLY A 250 -29.07 -19.45 12.56
CA GLY A 250 -30.07 -20.38 13.04
C GLY A 250 -31.26 -20.42 12.09
N THR A 251 -31.74 -21.63 11.84
CA THR A 251 -33.02 -22.03 11.21
C THR A 251 -33.04 -22.22 9.68
N ILE A 252 -32.94 -23.49 9.27
CA ILE A 252 -33.98 -24.06 8.42
C ILE A 252 -34.63 -25.20 9.23
N ILE A 253 -35.77 -24.87 9.85
CA ILE A 253 -36.75 -25.84 10.29
C ILE A 253 -37.55 -26.22 9.03
N GLY A 254 -37.36 -27.45 8.56
CA GLY A 254 -38.16 -28.07 7.50
C GLY A 254 -39.12 -29.07 8.12
N ARG A 255 -40.40 -28.81 7.88
CA ARG A 255 -41.62 -29.54 8.27
C ARG A 255 -41.57 -31.06 8.15
#